data_AF-A0AAD9MC63-F1
#
_entry.id   AF-A0AAD9MC63-F1
#
_cell.length_a   1.000
_cell.length_b   1.000
_cell.length_c   1.000
_cell.angle_alpha   90.00
_cell.angle_beta   90.00
_cell.angle_gamma   90.00
#
_symmetry.space_group_name_H-M   'P 1'
#
loop_
_entity.id
_entity.type
_entity.pdbx_description
1 polymer ?
#
loop_
_entity_poly.entity_id
_entity_poly.type
_entity_poly.pdbx_seq_one_letter_code
_entity_poly.pdbx_strand_id
1 'polypeptide(L)'
;MSLRSAAWVKATKKSDQDREFLISVLESSATKRDAKAYLKTFAPRIIKDNKDDGAQSSPAAAAATKEHEPATSPIVQGAHPSMARKVAEPPHVAAVKVRRPQDWDDATLEGVAQALAKLRYLGLLSVIVVDCDVASSVGRNLAECRRIYAHEMNRLRNDEADGIVDANEVVLALVSFFSGLESPDDTSALPGSNQTRSSAQAHVDRVIVIDPLGGIPSKHANHGTRQTLEMLPSTSSVVITSPAEAANLRPPQRDSGILAFTGDVATRKKQNTLIHNLLTDRPVYSPSLPIGRVNATQESTSLGELMPTTTLVKRGLPVTIFPDPHLVPWEPPRPGAPRLRLTDTCIDLPRLVHLINDSFGRELDVERYLQRVHDSLAGIIIAGEYEGGAILTWERPHSMDEATAYKRGRLVPYLDKFAVLRKSQGAGGVADIVFNAMTADCFPDGVCWRSRKDNPVNKWYFERSKGTRVLPNSNWTMFWTTPDAHVRENTVVHREGGRKV
;
A
#
# COMPACT_ATOMS: atom_id res chain seq x y z
N MET A 1 -39.37 29.02 13.67
CA MET A 1 -38.75 28.87 12.32
C MET A 1 -37.26 28.43 12.31
N SER A 2 -36.62 28.11 13.45
CA SER A 2 -35.15 27.89 13.50
C SER A 2 -34.68 26.45 13.22
N LEU A 3 -35.47 25.41 13.53
CA LEU A 3 -35.03 24.01 13.44
C LEU A 3 -35.06 23.42 12.02
N ARG A 4 -35.98 23.89 11.17
CA ARG A 4 -36.09 23.45 9.77
C ARG A 4 -34.95 23.98 8.89
N SER A 5 -34.46 25.19 9.19
CA SER A 5 -33.31 25.79 8.49
C SER A 5 -32.00 25.03 8.78
N ALA A 6 -31.74 24.69 10.05
CA ALA A 6 -30.55 23.92 10.43
C ALA A 6 -30.53 22.50 9.83
N ALA A 7 -31.69 21.82 9.79
CA ALA A 7 -31.81 20.51 9.17
C ALA A 7 -31.60 20.55 7.64
N TRP A 8 -32.12 21.59 6.97
CA TRP A 8 -31.93 21.80 5.54
C TRP A 8 -30.47 22.16 5.19
N VAL A 9 -29.81 23.01 5.99
CA VAL A 9 -28.37 23.32 5.87
C VAL A 9 -27.51 22.06 6.12
N LYS A 10 -27.91 21.19 7.04
CA LYS A 10 -27.19 19.93 7.32
C LYS A 10 -27.39 18.91 6.18
N ALA A 11 -28.58 18.85 5.58
CA ALA A 11 -28.89 17.97 4.46
C ALA A 11 -28.21 18.40 3.15
N THR A 12 -28.18 19.72 2.87
CA THR A 12 -27.48 20.29 1.71
C THR A 12 -25.96 20.08 1.82
N LYS A 13 -25.35 20.38 2.98
CA LYS A 13 -23.93 20.09 3.24
C LYS A 13 -23.58 18.61 3.05
N LYS A 14 -24.47 17.69 3.47
CA LYS A 14 -24.26 16.25 3.26
C LYS A 14 -24.36 15.86 1.78
N SER A 15 -25.33 16.41 1.05
CA SER A 15 -25.48 16.17 -0.39
C SER A 15 -24.28 16.68 -1.20
N ASP A 16 -23.72 17.82 -0.81
CA ASP A 16 -22.53 18.39 -1.47
C ASP A 16 -21.27 17.54 -1.19
N GLN A 17 -21.11 17.05 0.05
CA GLN A 17 -20.06 16.11 0.41
C GLN A 17 -20.15 14.79 -0.36
N ASP A 18 -21.35 14.21 -0.46
CA ASP A 18 -21.58 12.98 -1.20
C ASP A 18 -21.30 13.17 -2.71
N ARG A 19 -21.65 14.34 -3.27
CA ARG A 19 -21.38 14.68 -4.67
C ARG A 19 -19.88 14.85 -4.93
N GLU A 20 -19.16 15.56 -4.08
CA GLU A 20 -17.72 15.80 -4.23
C GLU A 20 -16.91 14.50 -4.05
N PHE A 21 -17.32 13.64 -3.12
CA PHE A 21 -16.78 12.29 -2.97
C PHE A 21 -16.95 11.48 -4.27
N LEU A 22 -18.15 11.46 -4.85
CA LEU A 22 -18.40 10.72 -6.09
C LEU A 22 -17.58 11.28 -7.26
N ILE A 23 -17.42 12.59 -7.35
CA ILE A 23 -16.55 13.23 -8.34
C ILE A 23 -15.10 12.78 -8.14
N SER A 24 -14.60 12.77 -6.90
CA SER A 24 -13.25 12.32 -6.54
C SER A 24 -12.99 10.84 -6.89
N VAL A 25 -13.97 9.96 -6.65
CA VAL A 25 -13.89 8.54 -7.07
C VAL A 25 -13.86 8.41 -8.60
N LEU A 26 -14.67 9.21 -9.31
CA LEU A 26 -14.69 9.21 -10.78
C LEU A 26 -13.40 9.78 -11.39
N GLU A 27 -12.78 10.77 -10.74
CA GLU A 27 -11.54 11.41 -11.19
C GLU A 27 -10.29 10.57 -10.92
N SER A 28 -10.34 9.61 -10.00
CA SER A 28 -9.16 8.87 -9.52
C SER A 28 -8.95 7.51 -10.17
N SER A 29 -9.76 7.13 -11.17
CA SER A 29 -9.80 5.77 -11.76
C SER A 29 -10.00 4.62 -10.74
N ALA A 30 -10.41 4.93 -9.51
CA ALA A 30 -10.64 3.94 -8.48
C ALA A 30 -11.86 3.08 -8.81
N THR A 31 -11.79 1.77 -8.56
CA THR A 31 -12.94 0.90 -8.80
C THR A 31 -14.01 1.11 -7.73
N LYS A 32 -15.26 0.72 -8.03
CA LYS A 32 -16.34 0.71 -7.03
C LYS A 32 -15.99 -0.12 -5.79
N ARG A 33 -15.17 -1.17 -5.95
CA ARG A 33 -14.68 -2.00 -4.84
C ARG A 33 -13.71 -1.23 -3.96
N ASP A 34 -12.78 -0.48 -4.55
CA ASP A 34 -11.79 0.32 -3.83
C ASP A 34 -12.48 1.43 -3.04
N ALA A 35 -13.37 2.18 -3.68
CA ALA A 35 -14.16 3.21 -3.01
C ALA A 35 -15.00 2.65 -1.84
N LYS A 36 -15.61 1.47 -2.01
CA LYS A 36 -16.37 0.80 -0.95
C LYS A 36 -15.47 0.33 0.21
N ALA A 37 -14.29 -0.20 -0.10
CA ALA A 37 -13.33 -0.62 0.90
C ALA A 37 -12.82 0.58 1.72
N TYR A 38 -12.48 1.67 1.03
CA TYR A 38 -12.06 2.92 1.64
C TYR A 38 -13.15 3.48 2.56
N LEU A 39 -14.40 3.61 2.09
CA LEU A 39 -15.51 4.10 2.91
C LEU A 39 -15.80 3.22 4.12
N LYS A 40 -15.62 1.90 4.01
CA LYS A 40 -15.80 1.02 5.17
C LYS A 40 -14.86 1.38 6.32
N THR A 41 -13.65 1.83 6.00
CA THR A 41 -12.62 2.19 6.99
C THR A 41 -12.74 3.66 7.40
N PHE A 42 -12.83 4.58 6.44
CA PHE A 42 -12.64 6.01 6.67
C PHE A 42 -13.91 6.85 6.62
N ALA A 43 -15.07 6.28 6.25
CA ALA A 43 -16.29 7.09 6.18
C ALA A 43 -16.63 7.67 7.56
N PRO A 44 -17.02 8.95 7.63
CA PRO A 44 -17.43 9.59 8.88
C PRO A 44 -18.54 8.78 9.55
N ARG A 45 -18.26 8.15 10.69
CA ARG A 45 -19.28 7.45 11.48
C ARG A 45 -20.15 8.50 12.16
N ILE A 46 -21.25 8.88 11.52
CA ILE A 46 -22.26 9.72 12.15
C ILE A 46 -22.89 8.89 13.29
N ILE A 47 -22.61 9.28 14.53
CA ILE A 47 -23.36 8.83 15.71
C ILE A 47 -24.81 9.21 15.45
N LYS A 48 -25.67 8.21 15.18
CA LYS A 48 -27.11 8.43 15.19
C LYS A 48 -27.50 8.57 16.65
N ASP A 49 -27.85 9.77 17.08
CA ASP A 49 -28.62 9.95 18.30
C ASP A 49 -29.91 9.15 18.14
N ASN A 50 -30.11 8.13 18.97
CA ASN A 50 -31.37 7.40 19.02
C ASN A 50 -32.48 8.41 19.32
N LYS A 51 -33.41 8.59 18.37
CA LYS A 51 -34.73 9.11 18.70
C LYS A 51 -35.45 7.99 19.45
N ASP A 52 -35.92 8.31 20.65
CA ASP A 52 -36.94 7.54 21.35
C ASP A 52 -38.15 7.38 20.43
N ASP A 53 -38.36 6.17 19.91
CA ASP A 53 -39.60 5.80 19.26
C ASP A 53 -40.58 5.37 20.35
N GLY A 54 -41.57 6.24 20.57
CA GLY A 54 -42.70 6.02 21.44
C GLY A 54 -43.55 4.82 21.02
N ALA A 55 -43.98 4.10 22.04
CA ALA A 55 -45.06 3.11 22.13
C ALA A 55 -45.96 2.89 20.90
N GLN A 56 -45.99 1.64 20.44
CA GLN A 56 -47.20 1.02 19.89
C GLN A 56 -47.68 -0.10 20.80
N SER A 57 -48.97 0.00 21.11
CA SER A 57 -49.81 -0.74 22.04
C SER A 57 -50.19 -2.17 21.60
N SER A 58 -50.40 -3.07 22.58
CA SER A 58 -51.65 -3.84 22.85
C SER A 58 -51.35 -5.04 23.82
N PRO A 59 -52.34 -5.74 24.42
CA PRO A 59 -53.03 -5.32 25.64
C PRO A 59 -53.04 -6.38 26.78
N ALA A 60 -53.31 -5.89 27.99
CA ALA A 60 -54.02 -6.50 29.13
C ALA A 60 -53.96 -8.02 29.42
N ALA A 61 -53.44 -8.36 30.60
CA ALA A 61 -54.04 -9.37 31.48
C ALA A 61 -53.97 -8.90 32.93
N ALA A 62 -55.13 -8.90 33.58
CA ALA A 62 -55.41 -8.35 34.90
C ALA A 62 -55.14 -9.37 36.02
N ALA A 63 -54.68 -8.88 37.18
CA ALA A 63 -55.20 -9.25 38.51
C ALA A 63 -54.55 -8.39 39.62
N ALA A 64 -55.37 -7.61 40.32
CA ALA A 64 -55.09 -7.01 41.64
C ALA A 64 -55.15 -8.12 42.73
N THR A 65 -54.48 -8.04 43.89
CA THR A 65 -54.86 -7.20 45.07
C THR A 65 -53.81 -7.31 46.21
N LYS A 66 -53.52 -6.17 46.89
CA LYS A 66 -53.48 -5.84 48.36
C LYS A 66 -52.93 -6.88 49.39
N GLU A 67 -52.23 -6.60 50.49
CA GLU A 67 -51.86 -5.42 51.33
C GLU A 67 -50.84 -5.87 52.45
N HIS A 68 -49.94 -4.96 52.90
CA HIS A 68 -49.21 -4.75 54.21
C HIS A 68 -48.67 -5.92 55.12
N GLU A 69 -47.35 -6.09 55.37
CA GLU A 69 -46.39 -5.51 56.40
C GLU A 69 -46.22 -6.34 57.70
N PRO A 70 -45.09 -6.33 58.47
CA PRO A 70 -43.66 -6.14 58.14
C PRO A 70 -42.67 -7.11 58.89
N ALA A 71 -41.35 -6.87 58.69
CA ALA A 71 -40.18 -7.20 59.53
C ALA A 71 -39.34 -8.48 59.25
N THR A 72 -38.21 -8.32 58.55
CA THR A 72 -36.81 -8.42 59.06
C THR A 72 -35.81 -8.46 57.87
N SER A 73 -34.79 -7.59 57.88
CA SER A 73 -33.69 -7.55 56.88
C SER A 73 -32.52 -8.46 57.31
N PRO A 74 -31.57 -8.85 56.42
CA PRO A 74 -30.51 -7.92 56.01
C PRO A 74 -30.08 -7.99 54.52
N ILE A 75 -30.06 -6.80 53.91
CA ILE A 75 -28.98 -6.19 53.10
C ILE A 75 -28.03 -7.16 52.34
N VAL A 76 -28.23 -7.27 51.03
CA VAL A 76 -27.17 -7.52 50.04
C VAL A 76 -27.30 -6.42 48.98
N GLN A 77 -26.29 -5.54 48.90
CA GLN A 77 -26.21 -4.48 47.91
C GLN A 77 -26.13 -5.07 46.50
N GLY A 78 -27.18 -4.86 45.71
CA GLY A 78 -27.18 -5.12 44.28
C GLY A 78 -26.21 -4.20 43.56
N ALA A 79 -25.34 -4.78 42.75
CA ALA A 79 -24.53 -4.06 41.78
C ALA A 79 -25.45 -3.36 40.77
N HIS A 80 -25.29 -2.05 40.63
CA HIS A 80 -25.90 -1.29 39.55
C HIS A 80 -25.49 -1.89 38.19
N PRO A 81 -26.39 -1.97 37.19
CA PRO A 81 -25.97 -2.30 35.84
C PRO A 81 -25.12 -1.12 35.34
N SER A 82 -23.80 -1.30 35.31
CA SER A 82 -22.91 -0.33 34.69
C SER A 82 -23.26 -0.29 33.20
N MET A 83 -23.85 0.81 32.74
CA MET A 83 -23.93 1.12 31.33
C MET A 83 -22.53 1.00 30.74
N ALA A 84 -22.28 -0.05 29.96
CA ALA A 84 -21.07 -0.16 29.16
C ALA A 84 -21.09 0.99 28.15
N ARG A 85 -20.42 2.09 28.51
CA ARG A 85 -20.15 3.22 27.62
C ARG A 85 -19.38 2.64 26.44
N LYS A 86 -20.01 2.55 25.26
CA LYS A 86 -19.33 2.20 24.01
C LYS A 86 -18.13 3.13 23.87
N VAL A 87 -16.93 2.61 24.09
CA VAL A 87 -15.69 3.33 23.85
C VAL A 87 -15.69 3.66 22.35
N ALA A 88 -15.66 4.95 22.01
CA ALA A 88 -15.56 5.36 20.63
C ALA A 88 -14.22 4.85 20.08
N GLU A 89 -14.24 4.16 18.93
CA GLU A 89 -13.00 3.78 18.24
C GLU A 89 -12.16 5.05 17.98
N PRO A 90 -10.82 4.96 18.12
CA PRO A 90 -9.96 6.10 17.83
C PRO A 90 -10.15 6.58 16.39
N PRO A 91 -10.11 7.91 16.13
CA PRO A 91 -10.25 8.43 14.79
C PRO A 91 -9.10 8.01 13.88
N HIS A 92 -9.38 7.92 12.57
CA HIS A 92 -8.38 7.72 11.52
C HIS A 92 -7.80 9.06 11.08
N VAL A 93 -6.48 9.18 11.09
CA VAL A 93 -5.74 10.44 10.88
C VAL A 93 -4.64 10.26 9.83
N ALA A 94 -4.41 11.32 9.07
CA ALA A 94 -3.22 11.50 8.24
C ALA A 94 -2.27 12.54 8.85
N ALA A 95 -0.99 12.22 8.92
CA ALA A 95 0.05 13.22 9.20
C ALA A 95 0.56 13.77 7.88
N VAL A 96 0.49 15.08 7.67
CA VAL A 96 0.88 15.75 6.43
C VAL A 96 2.06 16.66 6.70
N LYS A 97 3.22 16.37 6.10
CA LYS A 97 4.39 17.24 6.12
C LYS A 97 4.41 18.07 4.83
N VAL A 98 4.38 19.39 4.96
CA VAL A 98 4.49 20.34 3.85
C VAL A 98 5.86 21.00 3.88
N ARG A 99 6.70 20.74 2.88
CA ARG A 99 8.05 21.31 2.82
C ARG A 99 8.13 22.53 1.93
N ARG A 100 8.78 23.57 2.46
CA ARG A 100 9.12 24.84 1.79
C ARG A 100 7.93 25.50 1.05
N PRO A 101 6.75 25.66 1.68
CA PRO A 101 5.62 26.30 0.99
C PRO A 101 5.88 27.76 0.60
N GLN A 102 6.88 28.42 1.20
CA GLN A 102 7.31 29.77 0.83
C GLN A 102 7.85 29.88 -0.61
N ASP A 103 8.23 28.75 -1.21
CA ASP A 103 8.80 28.71 -2.56
C ASP A 103 7.70 28.45 -3.62
N TRP A 104 6.43 28.33 -3.23
CA TRP A 104 5.32 27.97 -4.11
C TRP A 104 4.60 29.21 -4.63
N ASP A 105 4.09 29.13 -5.86
CA ASP A 105 3.19 30.16 -6.41
C ASP A 105 1.76 30.02 -5.87
N ASP A 106 0.96 31.08 -6.00
CA ASP A 106 -0.42 31.12 -5.50
C ASP A 106 -1.29 29.99 -6.08
N ALA A 107 -1.05 29.61 -7.35
CA ALA A 107 -1.80 28.55 -8.00
C ALA A 107 -1.51 27.18 -7.39
N THR A 108 -0.24 26.87 -7.11
CA THR A 108 0.18 25.62 -6.45
C THR A 108 -0.33 25.58 -5.03
N LEU A 109 -0.22 26.68 -4.30
CA LEU A 109 -0.68 26.83 -2.94
C LEU A 109 -2.20 26.57 -2.83
N GLU A 110 -3.00 27.22 -3.66
CA GLU A 110 -4.45 27.03 -3.75
C GLU A 110 -4.80 25.59 -4.14
N GLY A 111 -4.12 25.03 -5.14
CA GLY A 111 -4.37 23.66 -5.57
C GLY A 111 -4.03 22.61 -4.50
N VAL A 112 -2.93 22.79 -3.77
CA VAL A 112 -2.59 21.91 -2.62
C VAL A 112 -3.60 22.08 -1.50
N ALA A 113 -4.01 23.31 -1.17
CA ALA A 113 -5.03 23.56 -0.15
C ALA A 113 -6.35 22.86 -0.50
N GLN A 114 -6.80 22.95 -1.75
CA GLN A 114 -7.97 22.22 -2.25
C GLN A 114 -7.79 20.70 -2.17
N ALA A 115 -6.61 20.17 -2.48
CA ALA A 115 -6.34 18.74 -2.36
C ALA A 115 -6.42 18.25 -0.90
N LEU A 116 -5.85 19.02 0.04
CA LEU A 116 -5.92 18.70 1.48
C LEU A 116 -7.35 18.85 2.04
N ALA A 117 -8.10 19.86 1.58
CA ALA A 117 -9.52 20.00 1.92
C ALA A 117 -10.33 18.79 1.42
N LYS A 118 -10.03 18.27 0.23
CA LYS A 118 -10.64 17.04 -0.30
C LYS A 118 -10.37 15.82 0.58
N LEU A 119 -9.17 15.67 1.15
CA LEU A 119 -8.88 14.55 2.08
C LEU A 119 -9.85 14.52 3.26
N ARG A 120 -10.19 15.70 3.80
CA ARG A 120 -11.16 15.84 4.89
C ARG A 120 -12.56 15.40 4.44
N TYR A 121 -12.99 15.76 3.23
CA TYR A 121 -14.27 15.30 2.69
C TYR A 121 -14.31 13.78 2.47
N LEU A 122 -13.16 13.17 2.18
CA LEU A 122 -12.99 11.72 2.14
C LEU A 122 -12.90 11.09 3.54
N GLY A 123 -13.17 11.83 4.62
CA GLY A 123 -13.23 11.30 5.98
C GLY A 123 -11.88 11.10 6.68
N LEU A 124 -10.78 11.56 6.06
CA LEU A 124 -9.44 11.46 6.62
C LEU A 124 -9.05 12.78 7.29
N LEU A 125 -9.03 12.79 8.62
CA LEU A 125 -8.61 13.97 9.38
C LEU A 125 -7.11 14.17 9.19
N SER A 126 -6.68 15.35 8.76
CA SER A 126 -5.27 15.63 8.47
C SER A 126 -4.67 16.56 9.52
N VAL A 127 -3.53 16.17 10.09
CA VAL A 127 -2.68 17.01 10.95
C VAL A 127 -1.52 17.50 10.09
N ILE A 128 -1.37 18.82 9.93
CA ILE A 128 -0.43 19.41 8.98
C ILE A 128 0.75 20.01 9.74
N VAL A 129 1.96 19.56 9.40
CA VAL A 129 3.25 20.09 9.85
C VAL A 129 3.85 20.88 8.69
N VAL A 130 4.07 22.18 8.90
CA VAL A 130 4.64 23.08 7.90
C VAL A 130 6.12 23.28 8.18
N ASP A 131 6.96 22.78 7.28
CA ASP A 131 8.43 22.83 7.33
C ASP A 131 8.92 24.00 6.46
N CYS A 132 9.10 25.17 7.10
CA CYS A 132 9.67 26.35 6.46
C CYS A 132 11.18 26.44 6.77
N ASP A 133 12.02 26.51 5.74
CA ASP A 133 13.44 26.82 5.91
C ASP A 133 13.65 28.21 6.54
N VAL A 134 14.40 28.26 7.64
CA VAL A 134 14.68 29.47 8.44
C VAL A 134 15.79 30.31 7.81
N ALA A 135 16.53 29.79 6.82
CA ALA A 135 17.67 30.46 6.22
C ALA A 135 17.31 31.65 5.28
N SER A 136 16.05 31.81 4.86
CA SER A 136 15.61 33.02 4.16
C SER A 136 15.19 34.09 5.17
N SER A 137 16.20 34.80 5.67
CA SER A 137 16.06 36.02 6.47
C SER A 137 15.14 37.05 5.80
N VAL A 138 13.86 37.08 6.16
CA VAL A 138 13.04 38.27 6.44
C VAL A 138 11.81 37.78 7.22
N GLY A 139 11.58 38.31 8.42
CA GLY A 139 10.41 38.03 9.28
C GLY A 139 9.04 38.44 8.72
N ARG A 140 8.82 38.31 7.41
CA ARG A 140 7.54 38.55 6.72
C ARG A 140 6.79 37.24 6.37
N ASN A 141 7.47 36.10 6.27
CA ASN A 141 6.84 34.88 5.72
C ASN A 141 6.06 34.01 6.71
N LEU A 142 6.35 34.04 8.03
CA LEU A 142 5.60 33.18 8.97
C LEU A 142 4.14 33.65 9.15
N ALA A 143 3.93 34.97 9.17
CA ALA A 143 2.60 35.58 9.22
C ALA A 143 1.84 35.36 7.91
N GLU A 144 2.52 35.36 6.76
CA GLU A 144 1.91 35.10 5.45
C GLU A 144 1.54 33.62 5.29
N CYS A 145 2.44 32.68 5.62
CA CYS A 145 2.12 31.25 5.70
C CYS A 145 0.97 30.99 6.68
N ARG A 146 0.97 31.61 7.88
CA ARG A 146 -0.15 31.54 8.83
C ARG A 146 -1.42 32.12 8.21
N ARG A 147 -1.40 33.27 7.54
CA ARG A 147 -2.57 33.95 6.94
C ARG A 147 -3.17 33.15 5.78
N ILE A 148 -2.32 32.51 4.98
CA ILE A 148 -2.69 31.64 3.85
C ILE A 148 -3.43 30.40 4.35
N TYR A 149 -2.88 29.68 5.33
CA TYR A 149 -3.55 28.51 5.90
C TYR A 149 -4.74 28.88 6.81
N ALA A 150 -4.70 30.07 7.43
CA ALA A 150 -5.77 30.59 8.29
C ALA A 150 -7.03 31.00 7.53
N HIS A 151 -6.95 31.28 6.21
CA HIS A 151 -8.14 31.64 5.44
C HIS A 151 -9.14 30.46 5.32
N GLU A 152 -8.65 29.22 5.36
CA GLU A 152 -9.48 28.00 5.32
C GLU A 152 -9.62 27.32 6.72
N MET A 153 -8.61 27.43 7.60
CA MET A 153 -8.51 26.63 8.85
C MET A 153 -8.66 27.40 10.17
N ASN A 154 -9.14 28.65 10.17
CA ASN A 154 -9.38 29.41 11.40
C ASN A 154 -10.54 28.84 12.24
N ARG A 155 -10.24 27.81 13.04
CA ARG A 155 -11.02 27.48 14.25
C ARG A 155 -10.27 26.77 15.38
N LEU A 156 -8.96 26.55 15.33
CA LEU A 156 -8.26 25.85 16.43
C LEU A 156 -6.96 26.55 16.84
N ARG A 157 -7.07 27.15 18.04
CA ARG A 157 -6.10 27.59 19.06
C ARG A 157 -4.62 27.72 18.69
N ASN A 158 -4.13 28.94 18.92
CA ASN A 158 -2.72 29.28 19.12
C ASN A 158 -2.25 28.71 20.46
N ASP A 159 -1.13 27.99 20.46
CA ASP A 159 -0.18 27.97 21.57
C ASP A 159 1.23 27.90 20.94
N GLU A 160 2.06 28.89 21.23
CA GLU A 160 3.39 29.09 20.64
C GLU A 160 4.44 28.35 21.47
N ALA A 161 5.19 27.44 20.83
CA ALA A 161 6.43 26.91 21.36
C ALA A 161 7.58 27.44 20.51
N ASP A 162 8.37 28.33 21.09
CA ASP A 162 9.48 29.04 20.44
C ASP A 162 10.75 28.18 20.57
N GLY A 163 11.01 27.37 19.55
CA GLY A 163 12.20 26.54 19.40
C GLY A 163 12.30 26.06 17.96
N ILE A 164 13.51 26.06 17.37
CA ILE A 164 13.73 25.45 16.05
C ILE A 164 13.64 23.94 16.26
N VAL A 165 12.49 23.35 15.91
CA VAL A 165 12.25 21.90 15.98
C VAL A 165 12.32 21.33 14.57
N ASP A 166 13.06 20.22 14.38
CA ASP A 166 13.11 19.55 13.08
C ASP A 166 11.72 18.99 12.72
N ALA A 167 11.24 19.28 11.51
CA ALA A 167 9.90 18.87 11.11
C ALA A 167 9.73 17.33 11.02
N ASN A 168 10.80 16.55 10.84
CA ASN A 168 10.70 15.09 10.93
C ASN A 168 10.53 14.66 12.38
N GLU A 169 11.23 15.27 13.33
CA GLU A 169 11.04 15.01 14.76
C GLU A 169 9.59 15.32 15.19
N VAL A 170 9.01 16.43 14.71
CA VAL A 170 7.60 16.75 14.97
C VAL A 170 6.66 15.67 14.41
N VAL A 171 6.89 15.22 13.17
CA VAL A 171 6.07 14.15 12.56
C VAL A 171 6.24 12.84 13.33
N LEU A 172 7.46 12.49 13.73
CA LEU A 172 7.75 11.29 14.51
C LEU A 172 7.07 11.35 15.89
N ALA A 173 7.17 12.48 16.60
CA ALA A 173 6.51 12.70 17.88
C ALA A 173 4.97 12.61 17.76
N LEU A 174 4.38 13.24 16.72
CA LEU A 174 2.95 13.12 16.46
C LEU A 174 2.52 11.67 16.20
N VAL A 175 3.28 10.95 15.38
CA VAL A 175 3.02 9.53 15.10
C VAL A 175 3.13 8.68 16.37
N SER A 176 4.18 8.91 17.16
CA SER A 176 4.44 8.24 18.43
C SER A 176 3.29 8.48 19.42
N PHE A 177 2.91 9.74 19.62
CA PHE A 177 1.80 10.16 20.46
C PHE A 177 0.45 9.56 20.04
N PHE A 178 0.09 9.66 18.75
CA PHE A 178 -1.17 9.08 18.26
C PHE A 178 -1.22 7.56 18.42
N SER A 179 -0.08 6.90 18.22
CA SER A 179 0.07 5.45 18.37
C SER A 179 0.10 4.99 19.83
N GLY A 180 0.11 5.92 20.81
CA GLY A 180 0.21 5.60 22.24
C GLY A 180 1.60 5.11 22.66
N LEU A 181 2.65 5.48 21.92
CA LEU A 181 4.04 5.14 22.22
C LEU A 181 4.69 6.16 23.17
N GLU A 182 4.13 7.37 23.28
CA GLU A 182 4.56 8.43 24.19
C GLU A 182 3.47 8.79 25.21
N SER A 183 3.89 9.10 26.44
CA SER A 183 3.05 9.71 27.48
C SER A 183 3.38 11.20 27.56
N PRO A 184 2.40 12.11 27.66
CA PRO A 184 2.64 13.55 27.73
C PRO A 184 3.40 14.03 29.00
N ASP A 185 3.76 13.14 29.94
CA ASP A 185 4.29 13.49 31.27
C ASP A 185 5.78 13.14 31.52
N ASP A 186 6.57 12.79 30.49
CA ASP A 186 7.94 12.26 30.68
C ASP A 186 9.02 13.27 31.17
N THR A 187 8.66 14.50 31.56
CA THR A 187 9.64 15.45 32.13
C THR A 187 9.85 15.39 33.64
N SER A 188 9.14 14.55 34.40
CA SER A 188 9.49 14.31 35.81
C SER A 188 8.81 13.08 36.43
N ALA A 189 9.45 11.92 36.45
CA ALA A 189 9.01 10.84 37.34
C ALA A 189 10.16 9.95 37.82
N LEU A 190 10.21 9.77 39.14
CA LEU A 190 11.06 8.84 39.88
C LEU A 190 10.81 7.38 39.45
N PRO A 191 11.80 6.49 39.59
CA PRO A 191 11.65 5.09 39.18
C PRO A 191 10.72 4.34 40.15
N GLY A 192 9.54 3.93 39.68
CA GLY A 192 8.66 3.05 40.46
C GLY A 192 7.17 3.02 40.11
N SER A 193 6.65 3.84 39.19
CA SER A 193 5.24 3.73 38.78
C SER A 193 5.09 2.77 37.59
N ASN A 194 4.17 1.81 37.73
CA ASN A 194 3.73 0.97 36.61
C ASN A 194 3.17 1.87 35.50
N GLN A 195 3.98 2.13 34.47
CA GLN A 195 3.56 2.84 33.26
C GLN A 195 2.50 2.02 32.52
N THR A 196 1.24 2.30 32.79
CA THR A 196 0.15 1.97 31.88
C THR A 196 0.40 2.70 30.57
N ARG A 197 0.77 1.98 29.51
CA ARG A 197 0.87 2.53 28.14
C ARG A 197 -0.34 3.42 27.86
N SER A 198 -0.11 4.63 27.37
CA SER A 198 -1.19 5.54 26.98
C SER A 198 -2.04 4.85 25.90
N SER A 199 -3.36 4.90 26.03
CA SER A 199 -4.25 4.34 25.01
C SER A 199 -4.08 5.13 23.72
N ALA A 200 -3.87 4.44 22.59
CA ALA A 200 -3.73 5.07 21.27
C ALA A 200 -4.85 6.10 21.04
N GLN A 201 -4.44 7.34 20.74
CA GLN A 201 -5.37 8.46 20.60
C GLN A 201 -5.97 8.55 19.20
N ALA A 202 -5.29 7.98 18.20
CA ALA A 202 -5.76 7.89 16.83
C ALA A 202 -5.07 6.74 16.07
N HIS A 203 -5.67 6.30 14.98
CA HIS A 203 -5.02 5.44 13.99
C HIS A 203 -4.36 6.31 12.92
N VAL A 204 -3.04 6.26 12.79
CA VAL A 204 -2.33 6.98 11.74
C VAL A 204 -2.22 6.07 10.51
N ASP A 205 -3.14 6.25 9.56
CA ASP A 205 -3.22 5.40 8.36
C ASP A 205 -2.32 5.90 7.23
N ARG A 206 -2.12 7.22 7.17
CA ARG A 206 -1.39 7.87 6.07
C ARG A 206 -0.39 8.89 6.59
N VAL A 207 0.78 8.91 5.98
CA VAL A 207 1.75 10.00 6.12
C VAL A 207 1.95 10.60 4.74
N ILE A 208 1.66 11.88 4.55
CA ILE A 208 1.77 12.55 3.25
C ILE A 208 2.89 13.56 3.35
N VAL A 209 3.91 13.41 2.50
CA VAL A 209 5.02 14.36 2.40
C VAL A 209 4.89 15.09 1.08
N ILE A 210 4.62 16.39 1.14
CA ILE A 210 4.67 17.28 -0.01
C ILE A 210 6.07 17.87 -0.06
N ASP A 211 6.89 17.33 -0.95
CA ASP A 211 8.31 17.64 -1.09
C ASP A 211 8.56 18.34 -2.43
N PRO A 212 9.36 19.43 -2.50
CA PRO A 212 9.62 20.14 -3.76
C PRO A 212 10.03 19.25 -4.94
N LEU A 213 10.79 18.18 -4.68
CA LEU A 213 11.17 17.22 -5.70
C LEU A 213 10.12 16.13 -5.92
N GLY A 214 9.41 15.75 -4.85
CA GLY A 214 8.58 14.55 -4.83
C GLY A 214 9.39 13.30 -5.20
N GLY A 215 8.72 12.33 -5.83
CA GLY A 215 9.37 11.17 -6.44
C GLY A 215 9.95 10.19 -5.42
N ILE A 216 10.94 9.40 -5.83
CA ILE A 216 11.57 8.39 -4.97
C ILE A 216 12.47 9.13 -3.96
N PRO A 217 12.27 8.94 -2.65
CA PRO A 217 13.05 9.65 -1.64
C PRO A 217 14.55 9.40 -1.79
N SER A 218 15.32 10.49 -1.83
CA SER A 218 16.79 10.45 -1.77
C SER A 218 17.27 9.88 -0.43
N LYS A 219 18.54 9.46 -0.33
CA LYS A 219 19.11 8.86 0.88
C LYS A 219 18.87 9.67 2.17
N HIS A 220 18.71 11.00 2.08
CA HIS A 220 18.42 11.88 3.22
C HIS A 220 16.92 12.01 3.54
N ALA A 221 16.03 11.93 2.55
CA ALA A 221 14.58 11.91 2.77
C ALA A 221 14.07 10.56 3.35
N ASN A 222 14.88 9.51 3.23
CA ASN A 222 14.52 8.15 3.67
C ASN A 222 14.50 7.95 5.20
N HIS A 223 15.26 8.75 5.97
CA HIS A 223 15.42 8.48 7.40
C HIS A 223 14.10 8.62 8.19
N GLY A 224 13.40 9.74 8.02
CA GLY A 224 12.12 9.97 8.70
C GLY A 224 11.00 9.03 8.22
N THR A 225 10.93 8.77 6.92
CA THR A 225 9.89 7.89 6.34
C THR A 225 10.01 6.45 6.83
N ARG A 226 11.23 5.90 6.86
CA ARG A 226 11.46 4.54 7.33
C ARG A 226 11.11 4.37 8.80
N GLN A 227 11.63 5.25 9.65
CA GLN A 227 11.36 5.24 11.09
C GLN A 227 9.85 5.37 11.39
N THR A 228 9.14 6.22 10.64
CA THR A 228 7.68 6.33 10.74
C THR A 228 6.98 5.02 10.39
N LEU A 229 7.35 4.35 9.29
CA LEU A 229 6.74 3.08 8.89
C LEU A 229 7.06 1.92 9.84
N GLU A 230 8.20 1.95 10.52
CA GLU A 230 8.58 0.95 11.52
C GLU A 230 7.71 1.06 12.79
N MET A 231 7.35 2.28 13.20
CA MET A 231 6.44 2.53 14.33
C MET A 231 4.97 2.24 14.01
N LEU A 232 4.57 2.44 12.74
CA LEU A 232 3.19 2.27 12.31
C LEU A 232 2.81 0.81 12.01
N PRO A 233 1.50 0.48 12.07
CA PRO A 233 0.98 -0.78 11.56
C PRO A 233 1.35 -1.03 10.09
N SER A 234 1.43 -2.29 9.67
CA SER A 234 1.71 -2.67 8.27
C SER A 234 0.64 -2.20 7.27
N THR A 235 -0.54 -1.82 7.75
CA THR A 235 -1.63 -1.23 6.95
C THR A 235 -1.39 0.24 6.61
N SER A 236 -0.50 0.93 7.30
CA SER A 236 -0.20 2.33 7.06
C SER A 236 0.73 2.52 5.87
N SER A 237 0.66 3.68 5.23
CA SER A 237 1.50 4.02 4.08
C SER A 237 2.01 5.46 4.14
N VAL A 238 3.13 5.71 3.47
CA VAL A 238 3.62 7.05 3.20
C VAL A 238 3.42 7.40 1.73
N VAL A 239 2.89 8.58 1.43
CA VAL A 239 2.81 9.15 0.08
C VAL A 239 3.79 10.32 0.02
N ILE A 240 4.72 10.29 -0.92
CA ILE A 240 5.65 11.39 -1.19
C ILE A 240 5.27 11.97 -2.54
N THR A 241 4.93 13.25 -2.60
CA THR A 241 4.43 13.89 -3.84
C THR A 241 5.00 15.30 -4.00
N SER A 242 5.07 15.79 -5.24
CA SER A 242 5.46 17.17 -5.50
C SER A 242 4.27 18.12 -5.32
N PRO A 243 4.51 19.41 -5.03
CA PRO A 243 3.43 20.39 -4.89
C PRO A 243 2.55 20.47 -6.14
N ALA A 244 3.15 20.49 -7.34
CA ALA A 244 2.43 20.58 -8.61
C ALA A 244 1.56 19.33 -8.89
N GLU A 245 2.03 18.14 -8.49
CA GLU A 245 1.28 16.89 -8.63
C GLU A 245 0.14 16.81 -7.59
N ALA A 246 0.39 17.21 -6.34
CA ALA A 246 -0.63 17.30 -5.29
C ALA A 246 -1.73 18.31 -5.63
N ALA A 247 -1.35 19.46 -6.20
CA ALA A 247 -2.25 20.49 -6.70
C ALA A 247 -3.00 20.09 -7.97
N ASN A 248 -2.70 18.92 -8.55
CA ASN A 248 -3.21 18.47 -9.83
C ASN A 248 -3.03 19.55 -10.90
N LEU A 249 -1.87 20.22 -10.96
CA LEU A 249 -1.59 21.29 -11.94
C LEU A 249 -0.90 20.77 -13.19
N ARG A 250 -0.40 19.53 -13.18
CA ARG A 250 0.23 18.94 -14.35
C ARG A 250 -0.76 18.73 -15.50
N PRO A 251 -0.35 19.03 -16.75
CA PRO A 251 -1.17 18.73 -17.92
C PRO A 251 -1.36 17.21 -18.04
N PRO A 252 -2.50 16.75 -18.59
CA PRO A 252 -2.75 15.33 -18.78
C PRO A 252 -1.64 14.73 -19.65
N GLN A 253 -0.93 13.76 -19.09
CA GLN A 253 0.11 13.01 -19.78
C GLN A 253 -0.51 12.30 -20.99
N ARG A 254 -0.08 12.66 -22.20
CA ARG A 254 -0.36 11.84 -23.39
C ARG A 254 0.51 10.61 -23.29
N ASP A 255 -0.06 9.47 -22.87
CA ASP A 255 0.63 8.20 -22.96
C ASP A 255 1.12 7.99 -24.39
N SER A 256 2.44 7.87 -24.56
CA SER A 256 3.10 7.52 -25.81
C SER A 256 2.79 6.07 -26.17
N GLY A 257 1.60 5.80 -26.68
CA GLY A 257 1.22 4.67 -27.56
C GLY A 257 1.39 3.22 -27.08
N ILE A 258 2.19 2.92 -26.05
CA ILE A 258 2.55 1.55 -25.65
C ILE A 258 1.50 0.93 -24.72
N LEU A 259 0.83 1.74 -23.89
CA LEU A 259 -0.24 1.29 -22.98
C LEU A 259 -1.60 1.10 -23.65
N ALA A 260 -1.73 1.36 -24.96
CA ALA A 260 -2.98 1.26 -25.72
C ALA A 260 -3.46 -0.18 -25.98
N PHE A 261 -2.70 -1.21 -25.58
CA PHE A 261 -3.15 -2.61 -25.66
C PHE A 261 -4.09 -3.03 -24.53
N THR A 262 -4.38 -2.15 -23.58
CA THR A 262 -5.43 -2.39 -22.58
C THR A 262 -6.76 -1.94 -23.16
N GLY A 263 -7.74 -2.85 -23.24
CA GLY A 263 -9.12 -2.57 -23.64
C GLY A 263 -9.91 -1.65 -22.71
N ASP A 264 -9.25 -0.67 -22.08
CA ASP A 264 -9.90 0.44 -21.39
C ASP A 264 -10.19 1.54 -22.40
N VAL A 265 -11.29 1.39 -23.12
CA VAL A 265 -11.99 2.54 -23.71
C VAL A 265 -12.65 3.29 -22.56
N ALA A 266 -11.88 4.16 -21.92
CA ALA A 266 -12.42 5.19 -21.04
C ALA A 266 -11.73 6.50 -21.38
N THR A 267 -12.52 7.52 -21.66
CA THR A 267 -12.11 8.89 -21.90
C THR A 267 -11.28 9.41 -20.72
N ARG A 268 -9.93 9.30 -20.81
CA ARG A 268 -9.01 9.60 -19.70
C ARG A 268 -8.96 11.09 -19.43
N LYS A 269 -9.77 11.52 -18.46
CA LYS A 269 -9.70 12.84 -17.82
C LYS A 269 -8.52 12.87 -16.85
N LYS A 270 -7.98 14.07 -16.64
CA LYS A 270 -6.93 14.45 -15.69
C LYS A 270 -7.08 13.69 -14.35
N GLN A 271 -6.25 12.68 -14.12
CA GLN A 271 -6.34 11.82 -12.94
C GLN A 271 -5.58 12.45 -11.76
N ASN A 272 -6.23 12.59 -10.61
CA ASN A 272 -5.55 13.06 -9.39
C ASN A 272 -4.82 11.88 -8.71
N THR A 273 -3.50 11.84 -8.84
CA THR A 273 -2.62 10.78 -8.32
C THR A 273 -2.70 10.63 -6.80
N LEU A 274 -2.76 11.75 -6.06
CA LEU A 274 -2.83 11.73 -4.58
C LEU A 274 -4.13 11.05 -4.11
N ILE A 275 -5.25 11.39 -4.74
CA ILE A 275 -6.55 10.79 -4.45
C ILE A 275 -6.59 9.32 -4.87
N HIS A 276 -6.06 8.98 -6.04
CA HIS A 276 -5.92 7.58 -6.47
C HIS A 276 -5.18 6.76 -5.42
N ASN A 277 -4.01 7.23 -4.97
CA ASN A 277 -3.19 6.50 -4.01
C ASN A 277 -3.90 6.38 -2.65
N LEU A 278 -4.67 7.39 -2.26
CA LEU A 278 -5.43 7.36 -1.02
C LEU A 278 -6.56 6.31 -1.07
N LEU A 279 -7.37 6.35 -2.12
CA LEU A 279 -8.56 5.52 -2.28
C LEU A 279 -8.22 4.05 -2.56
N THR A 280 -7.19 3.83 -3.37
CA THR A 280 -6.79 2.48 -3.82
C THR A 280 -5.73 1.85 -2.93
N ASP A 281 -4.97 2.67 -2.18
CA ASP A 281 -3.79 2.24 -1.46
C ASP A 281 -2.75 1.57 -2.38
N ARG A 282 -2.65 2.05 -3.63
CA ARG A 282 -1.77 1.52 -4.67
C ARG A 282 -1.05 2.64 -5.40
N PRO A 283 0.19 2.40 -5.85
CA PRO A 283 0.83 3.30 -6.79
C PRO A 283 0.10 3.24 -8.14
N VAL A 284 0.16 4.32 -8.91
CA VAL A 284 -0.38 4.38 -10.27
C VAL A 284 0.29 3.34 -11.18
N TYR A 285 1.59 3.13 -10.99
CA TYR A 285 2.37 2.11 -11.69
C TYR A 285 2.89 1.04 -10.72
N SER A 286 2.84 -0.22 -11.13
CA SER A 286 3.35 -1.32 -10.30
C SER A 286 4.88 -1.26 -10.19
N PRO A 287 5.45 -1.49 -8.98
CA PRO A 287 6.89 -1.38 -8.73
C PRO A 287 7.72 -2.52 -9.34
N SER A 288 7.09 -3.54 -9.90
CA SER A 288 7.76 -4.66 -10.57
C SER A 288 7.83 -4.51 -12.09
N LEU A 289 7.30 -3.40 -12.65
CA LEU A 289 7.40 -3.12 -14.07
C LEU A 289 8.85 -2.74 -14.45
N PRO A 290 9.41 -3.28 -15.55
CA PRO A 290 10.75 -2.93 -15.99
C PRO A 290 10.85 -1.44 -16.38
N ILE A 291 11.73 -0.70 -15.70
CA ILE A 291 11.95 0.75 -15.89
C ILE A 291 12.24 1.11 -17.36
N GLY A 292 12.95 0.24 -18.10
CA GLY A 292 13.29 0.46 -19.52
C GLY A 292 12.08 0.54 -20.47
N ARG A 293 10.95 -0.12 -20.17
CA ARG A 293 9.75 -0.02 -21.02
C ARG A 293 8.97 1.28 -20.83
N VAL A 294 9.17 1.94 -19.70
CA VAL A 294 8.57 3.23 -19.38
C VAL A 294 9.33 4.38 -20.07
N ASN A 295 10.61 4.17 -20.40
CA ASN A 295 11.52 5.20 -20.92
C ASN A 295 11.91 5.04 -22.41
N ALA A 296 11.57 3.94 -23.07
CA ALA A 296 12.11 3.61 -24.40
C ALA A 296 11.40 4.26 -25.61
N THR A 297 10.46 5.19 -25.43
CA THR A 297 9.68 5.73 -26.57
C THR A 297 10.03 7.11 -27.10
N GLN A 298 10.99 7.86 -26.54
CA GLN A 298 11.36 9.15 -27.15
C GLN A 298 12.86 9.42 -27.13
N GLU A 299 13.43 9.54 -28.33
CA GLU A 299 14.66 10.27 -28.57
C GLU A 299 14.50 11.70 -28.03
N SER A 300 15.44 12.11 -27.18
CA SER A 300 15.79 13.51 -26.88
C SER A 300 14.63 14.50 -26.65
N THR A 301 14.02 14.47 -25.45
CA THR A 301 13.42 15.66 -24.80
C THR A 301 13.27 15.40 -23.29
N SER A 302 13.36 16.44 -22.45
CA SER A 302 13.54 16.47 -20.98
C SER A 302 12.99 15.27 -20.16
N LEU A 303 13.91 14.39 -19.74
CA LEU A 303 13.70 13.09 -19.08
C LEU A 303 13.09 13.11 -17.65
N GLY A 304 12.72 14.28 -17.09
CA GLY A 304 12.21 14.41 -15.72
C GLY A 304 10.72 14.79 -15.58
N GLU A 305 10.08 15.26 -16.66
CA GLU A 305 8.74 15.87 -16.60
C GLU A 305 7.58 14.89 -16.84
N LEU A 306 7.88 13.68 -17.31
CA LEU A 306 6.87 12.72 -17.80
C LEU A 306 6.52 11.61 -16.81
N MET A 307 7.17 11.52 -15.65
CA MET A 307 6.81 10.55 -14.61
C MET A 307 6.03 11.23 -13.49
N PRO A 308 5.00 10.56 -12.92
CA PRO A 308 4.37 11.04 -11.70
C PRO A 308 5.44 11.18 -10.63
N THR A 309 5.54 12.36 -10.04
CA THR A 309 6.42 12.60 -8.89
C THR A 309 5.75 12.16 -7.59
N THR A 310 4.82 11.21 -7.65
CA THR A 310 4.19 10.62 -6.48
C THR A 310 4.69 9.20 -6.27
N THR A 311 5.26 8.95 -5.10
CA THR A 311 5.69 7.62 -4.65
C THR A 311 4.84 7.18 -3.48
N LEU A 312 4.31 5.96 -3.55
CA LEU A 312 3.67 5.30 -2.42
C LEU A 312 4.66 4.31 -1.79
N VAL A 313 4.97 4.52 -0.52
CA VAL A 313 5.85 3.66 0.28
C VAL A 313 5.01 2.96 1.34
N LYS A 314 5.27 1.67 1.55
CA LYS A 314 4.67 0.88 2.63
C LYS A 314 5.77 0.15 3.38
N ARG A 315 5.46 -0.26 4.60
CA ARG A 315 6.32 -1.18 5.38
C ARG A 315 6.61 -2.47 4.61
N GLY A 316 5.68 -2.88 3.74
CA GLY A 316 5.80 -4.07 2.92
C GLY A 316 5.44 -5.33 3.70
N LEU A 317 5.82 -6.46 3.13
CA LEU A 317 5.65 -7.79 3.72
C LEU A 317 7.07 -8.35 3.97
N PRO A 318 7.37 -8.92 5.15
CA PRO A 318 8.67 -9.52 5.39
C PRO A 318 8.92 -10.63 4.37
N VAL A 319 10.14 -10.73 3.84
CA VAL A 319 10.51 -11.73 2.85
C VAL A 319 11.66 -12.55 3.39
N THR A 320 11.48 -13.87 3.37
CA THR A 320 12.50 -14.84 3.76
C THR A 320 12.90 -15.62 2.51
N ILE A 321 14.20 -15.66 2.22
CA ILE A 321 14.75 -16.30 1.02
C ILE A 321 15.73 -17.39 1.47
N PHE A 322 15.57 -18.60 0.95
CA PHE A 322 16.47 -19.72 1.22
C PHE A 322 16.99 -20.33 -0.08
N PRO A 323 18.31 -20.48 -0.25
CA PRO A 323 19.38 -19.89 0.60
C PRO A 323 19.39 -18.35 0.53
N ASP A 324 19.98 -17.68 1.51
CA ASP A 324 20.03 -16.20 1.53
C ASP A 324 20.97 -15.68 0.41
N PRO A 325 20.45 -14.95 -0.61
CA PRO A 325 21.23 -14.47 -1.74
C PRO A 325 22.27 -13.42 -1.34
N HIS A 326 22.12 -12.75 -0.18
CA HIS A 326 23.10 -11.80 0.32
C HIS A 326 24.32 -12.47 0.95
N LEU A 327 24.17 -13.71 1.40
CA LEU A 327 25.28 -14.51 1.94
C LEU A 327 25.96 -15.32 0.83
N VAL A 328 25.16 -15.95 -0.03
CA VAL A 328 25.65 -16.80 -1.12
C VAL A 328 24.78 -16.54 -2.36
N PRO A 329 25.35 -15.98 -3.44
CA PRO A 329 24.64 -15.83 -4.70
C PRO A 329 24.09 -17.17 -5.20
N TRP A 330 22.90 -17.14 -5.77
CA TRP A 330 22.29 -18.35 -6.31
C TRP A 330 22.97 -18.76 -7.61
N GLU A 331 23.94 -19.66 -7.48
CA GLU A 331 24.64 -20.27 -8.60
C GLU A 331 24.26 -21.75 -8.77
N PRO A 332 24.42 -22.31 -9.98
CA PRO A 332 24.23 -23.74 -10.18
C PRO A 332 25.13 -24.53 -9.21
N PRO A 333 24.59 -25.46 -8.41
CA PRO A 333 25.41 -26.23 -7.48
C PRO A 333 26.30 -27.22 -8.22
N ARG A 334 27.46 -27.52 -7.63
CA ARG A 334 28.34 -28.58 -8.15
C ARG A 334 27.61 -29.93 -8.09
N PRO A 335 27.81 -30.82 -9.07
CA PRO A 335 27.23 -32.16 -9.02
C PRO A 335 27.59 -32.89 -7.72
N GLY A 336 26.58 -33.39 -7.02
CA GLY A 336 26.73 -34.08 -5.74
C GLY A 336 26.93 -33.17 -4.52
N ALA A 337 26.93 -31.84 -4.67
CA ALA A 337 26.92 -30.92 -3.53
C ALA A 337 25.60 -31.03 -2.75
N PRO A 338 25.60 -30.76 -1.42
CA PRO A 338 24.38 -30.67 -0.66
C PRO A 338 23.49 -29.55 -1.22
N ARG A 339 22.19 -29.82 -1.28
CA ARG A 339 21.17 -28.91 -1.80
C ARG A 339 20.08 -28.71 -0.76
N LEU A 340 19.50 -27.52 -0.76
CA LEU A 340 18.28 -27.24 -0.03
C LEU A 340 17.18 -28.22 -0.49
N ARG A 341 16.37 -28.70 0.44
CA ARG A 341 15.18 -29.50 0.16
C ARG A 341 13.96 -28.82 0.75
N LEU A 342 12.81 -28.99 0.11
CA LEU A 342 11.53 -28.47 0.64
C LEU A 342 11.11 -29.14 1.96
N THR A 343 11.76 -30.24 2.33
CA THR A 343 11.57 -30.97 3.60
C THR A 343 12.49 -30.48 4.72
N ASP A 344 13.38 -29.52 4.44
CA ASP A 344 14.28 -28.98 5.45
C ASP A 344 13.49 -28.18 6.49
N THR A 345 13.97 -28.19 7.74
CA THR A 345 13.25 -27.63 8.90
C THR A 345 13.03 -26.12 8.84
N CYS A 346 13.77 -25.41 7.99
CA CYS A 346 13.56 -23.97 7.76
C CYS A 346 12.31 -23.67 6.90
N ILE A 347 11.66 -24.70 6.33
CA ILE A 347 10.47 -24.56 5.49
C ILE A 347 9.29 -25.30 6.15
N ASP A 348 8.24 -24.57 6.49
CA ASP A 348 6.93 -25.13 6.85
C ASP A 348 6.23 -25.67 5.59
N LEU A 349 6.50 -26.94 5.29
CA LEU A 349 5.94 -27.64 4.14
C LEU A 349 4.39 -27.66 4.14
N PRO A 350 3.69 -27.95 5.26
CA PRO A 350 2.23 -27.84 5.32
C PRO A 350 1.67 -26.48 4.88
N ARG A 351 2.25 -25.38 5.36
CA ARG A 351 1.84 -24.02 4.95
C ARG A 351 2.15 -23.75 3.48
N LEU A 352 3.29 -24.21 2.98
CA LEU A 352 3.64 -24.10 1.56
C LEU A 352 2.65 -24.84 0.65
N VAL A 353 2.26 -26.05 1.04
CA VAL A 353 1.26 -26.84 0.31
C VAL A 353 -0.09 -26.14 0.32
N HIS A 354 -0.49 -25.57 1.47
CA HIS A 354 -1.72 -24.77 1.56
C HIS A 354 -1.69 -23.57 0.60
N LEU A 355 -0.60 -22.80 0.59
CA LEU A 355 -0.41 -21.67 -0.32
C LEU A 355 -0.53 -22.09 -1.80
N ILE A 356 0.12 -23.19 -2.20
CA ILE A 356 0.04 -23.71 -3.57
C ILE A 356 -1.39 -24.13 -3.89
N ASN A 357 -2.04 -24.90 -3.02
CA ASN A 357 -3.39 -25.40 -3.27
C ASN A 357 -4.41 -24.25 -3.41
N ASP A 358 -4.35 -23.25 -2.53
CA ASP A 358 -5.21 -22.07 -2.60
C ASP A 358 -4.94 -21.26 -3.88
N SER A 359 -3.67 -20.95 -4.17
CA SER A 359 -3.30 -20.12 -5.32
C SER A 359 -3.69 -20.76 -6.66
N PHE A 360 -3.46 -22.06 -6.83
CA PHE A 360 -3.74 -22.78 -8.08
C PHE A 360 -5.16 -23.34 -8.17
N GLY A 361 -5.89 -23.43 -7.05
CA GLY A 361 -7.24 -23.95 -7.00
C GLY A 361 -7.38 -25.45 -7.21
N ARG A 362 -6.35 -26.21 -6.87
CA ARG A 362 -6.31 -27.66 -6.99
C ARG A 362 -5.33 -28.25 -5.98
N GLU A 363 -5.52 -29.52 -5.64
CA GLU A 363 -4.60 -30.21 -4.73
C GLU A 363 -3.28 -30.58 -5.42
N LEU A 364 -2.19 -30.36 -4.70
CA LEU A 364 -0.85 -30.78 -5.05
C LEU A 364 -0.63 -32.23 -4.60
N ASP A 365 -0.18 -33.07 -5.52
CA ASP A 365 0.44 -34.36 -5.20
C ASP A 365 1.82 -34.08 -4.59
N VAL A 366 1.87 -34.02 -3.26
CA VAL A 366 3.05 -33.58 -2.50
C VAL A 366 4.23 -34.50 -2.75
N GLU A 367 4.03 -35.82 -2.66
CA GLU A 367 5.10 -36.81 -2.80
C GLU A 367 5.74 -36.73 -4.18
N ARG A 368 4.93 -36.74 -5.24
CA ARG A 368 5.42 -36.62 -6.62
C ARG A 368 6.14 -35.29 -6.84
N TYR A 369 5.65 -34.21 -6.23
CA TYR A 369 6.25 -32.90 -6.38
C TYR A 369 7.59 -32.79 -5.67
N LEU A 370 7.71 -33.31 -4.44
CA LEU A 370 8.96 -33.37 -3.69
C LEU A 370 10.03 -34.15 -4.46
N GLN A 371 9.67 -35.30 -5.03
CA GLN A 371 10.58 -36.09 -5.88
C GLN A 371 11.05 -35.31 -7.12
N ARG A 372 10.16 -34.54 -7.77
CA ARG A 372 10.49 -33.72 -8.95
C ARG A 372 11.57 -32.69 -8.64
N VAL A 373 11.47 -32.01 -7.49
CA VAL A 373 12.33 -30.86 -7.16
C VAL A 373 13.55 -31.23 -6.33
N HIS A 374 13.63 -32.48 -5.85
CA HIS A 374 14.67 -32.96 -4.94
C HIS A 374 16.10 -32.62 -5.40
N ASP A 375 16.42 -32.87 -6.68
CA ASP A 375 17.76 -32.64 -7.24
C ASP A 375 17.85 -31.38 -8.12
N SER A 376 16.79 -30.57 -8.17
CA SER A 376 16.75 -29.37 -9.02
C SER A 376 16.47 -28.10 -8.24
N LEU A 377 16.10 -28.16 -6.96
CA LEU A 377 15.80 -26.96 -6.18
C LEU A 377 17.00 -26.00 -6.16
N ALA A 378 16.75 -24.77 -6.61
CA ALA A 378 17.68 -23.64 -6.50
C ALA A 378 17.45 -22.90 -5.18
N GLY A 379 16.16 -22.67 -4.86
CA GLY A 379 15.76 -22.03 -3.62
C GLY A 379 14.27 -21.73 -3.57
N ILE A 380 13.87 -21.12 -2.47
CA ILE A 380 12.49 -20.72 -2.19
C ILE A 380 12.46 -19.28 -1.65
N ILE A 381 11.48 -18.52 -2.11
CA ILE A 381 11.14 -17.19 -1.61
C ILE A 381 9.80 -17.32 -0.89
N ILE A 382 9.73 -16.86 0.36
CA ILE A 382 8.51 -16.86 1.16
C ILE A 382 8.25 -15.42 1.58
N ALA A 383 7.08 -14.90 1.21
CA ALA A 383 6.64 -13.57 1.61
C ALA A 383 5.57 -13.69 2.70
N GLY A 384 5.87 -13.05 3.83
CA GLY A 384 5.09 -13.03 5.06
C GLY A 384 4.96 -14.41 5.71
N GLU A 385 3.81 -14.66 6.30
CA GLU A 385 3.39 -15.94 6.85
C GLU A 385 2.79 -16.83 5.75
N TYR A 386 3.53 -17.01 4.65
CA TYR A 386 3.11 -17.74 3.44
C TYR A 386 1.91 -17.10 2.70
N GLU A 387 1.79 -15.77 2.70
CA GLU A 387 0.82 -15.10 1.81
C GLU A 387 1.23 -15.15 0.34
N GLY A 388 2.54 -15.25 0.07
CA GLY A 388 3.08 -15.45 -1.26
C GLY A 388 4.39 -16.23 -1.22
N GLY A 389 4.75 -16.85 -2.34
CA GLY A 389 6.01 -17.55 -2.45
C GLY A 389 6.35 -17.99 -3.86
N ALA A 390 7.63 -18.25 -4.07
CA ALA A 390 8.16 -18.76 -5.32
C ALA A 390 9.12 -19.92 -5.07
N ILE A 391 8.98 -21.00 -5.84
CA ILE A 391 9.89 -22.15 -5.85
C ILE A 391 10.64 -22.12 -7.16
N LEU A 392 11.97 -22.11 -7.07
CA LEU A 392 12.86 -21.98 -8.20
C LEU A 392 13.76 -23.20 -8.33
N THR A 393 14.02 -23.62 -9.57
CA THR A 393 14.82 -24.79 -9.90
C THR A 393 15.92 -24.48 -10.91
N TRP A 394 16.97 -25.29 -10.91
CA TRP A 394 17.96 -25.37 -11.96
C TRP A 394 17.56 -26.48 -12.94
N GLU A 395 17.09 -26.09 -14.12
CA GLU A 395 16.65 -27.02 -15.15
C GLU A 395 17.77 -27.28 -16.17
N ARG A 396 17.81 -28.51 -16.69
CA ARG A 396 18.78 -28.93 -17.71
C ARG A 396 18.09 -29.59 -18.91
N PRO A 397 18.74 -29.60 -20.09
CA PRO A 397 18.25 -30.39 -21.21
C PRO A 397 18.11 -31.87 -20.82
N HIS A 398 16.98 -32.49 -21.20
CA HIS A 398 16.68 -33.89 -20.86
C HIS A 398 17.74 -34.88 -21.36
N SER A 399 18.38 -34.57 -22.49
CA SER A 399 19.40 -35.39 -23.13
C SER A 399 20.79 -35.31 -22.49
N MET A 400 20.96 -34.53 -21.42
CA MET A 400 22.27 -34.23 -20.83
C MET A 400 22.26 -34.54 -19.33
N ASP A 401 23.24 -35.29 -18.84
CA ASP A 401 23.44 -35.53 -17.42
C ASP A 401 23.84 -34.25 -16.66
N GLU A 402 23.67 -34.26 -15.34
CA GLU A 402 23.93 -33.10 -14.49
C GLU A 402 25.39 -32.64 -14.54
N ALA A 403 26.35 -33.56 -14.54
CA ALA A 403 27.76 -33.23 -14.53
C ALA A 403 28.20 -32.56 -15.84
N THR A 404 27.71 -33.07 -16.97
CA THR A 404 27.92 -32.45 -18.28
C THR A 404 27.22 -31.10 -18.39
N ALA A 405 25.99 -30.98 -17.87
CA ALA A 405 25.24 -29.73 -17.87
C ALA A 405 25.94 -28.65 -17.05
N TYR A 406 26.47 -29.00 -15.88
CA TYR A 406 27.25 -28.11 -15.03
C TYR A 406 28.52 -27.64 -15.75
N LYS A 407 29.35 -28.56 -16.25
CA LYS A 407 30.61 -28.22 -16.94
C LYS A 407 30.42 -27.34 -18.17
N ARG A 408 29.28 -27.48 -18.86
CA ARG A 408 28.95 -26.71 -20.06
C ARG A 408 28.13 -25.45 -19.79
N GLY A 409 27.83 -25.13 -18.53
CA GLY A 409 27.00 -23.96 -18.18
C GLY A 409 25.59 -24.03 -18.77
N ARG A 410 24.97 -25.22 -18.79
CA ARG A 410 23.66 -25.49 -19.42
C ARG A 410 22.51 -25.59 -18.42
N LEU A 411 22.76 -25.29 -17.15
CA LEU A 411 21.74 -25.18 -16.12
C LEU A 411 21.06 -23.82 -16.24
N VAL A 412 19.73 -23.81 -16.31
CA VAL A 412 18.92 -22.62 -16.52
C VAL A 412 18.04 -22.40 -15.30
N PRO A 413 18.01 -21.18 -14.74
CA PRO A 413 17.12 -20.87 -13.63
C PRO A 413 15.67 -20.85 -14.12
N TYR A 414 14.81 -21.55 -13.39
CA TYR A 414 13.42 -21.77 -13.76
C TYR A 414 12.50 -21.52 -12.57
N LEU A 415 11.45 -20.73 -12.78
CA LEU A 415 10.39 -20.53 -11.79
C LEU A 415 9.33 -21.63 -11.96
N ASP A 416 9.31 -22.58 -11.03
CA ASP A 416 8.44 -23.76 -11.07
C ASP A 416 7.07 -23.52 -10.43
N LYS A 417 7.04 -22.76 -9.32
CA LYS A 417 5.81 -22.28 -8.68
C LYS A 417 5.93 -20.81 -8.37
N PHE A 418 4.90 -20.07 -8.73
CA PHE A 418 4.65 -18.71 -8.26
C PHE A 418 3.25 -18.71 -7.67
N ALA A 419 3.15 -18.59 -6.36
CA ALA A 419 1.90 -18.75 -5.62
C ALA A 419 1.63 -17.52 -4.77
N VAL A 420 0.40 -17.03 -4.79
CA VAL A 420 -0.09 -15.95 -3.91
C VAL A 420 -1.48 -16.34 -3.46
N LEU A 421 -1.76 -16.27 -2.16
CA LEU A 421 -3.09 -16.56 -1.62
C LEU A 421 -4.13 -15.70 -2.33
N ARG A 422 -5.27 -16.28 -2.67
CA ARG A 422 -6.35 -15.57 -3.39
C ARG A 422 -6.83 -14.32 -2.65
N LYS A 423 -6.84 -14.36 -1.30
CA LYS A 423 -7.16 -13.20 -0.47
C LYS A 423 -6.16 -12.05 -0.60
N SER A 424 -4.93 -12.36 -1.00
CA SER A 424 -3.79 -11.44 -1.17
C SER A 424 -3.49 -11.13 -2.64
N GLN A 425 -4.27 -11.66 -3.58
CA GLN A 425 -4.16 -11.32 -5.00
C GLN A 425 -4.79 -9.94 -5.28
N GLY A 426 -4.05 -9.08 -5.99
CA GLY A 426 -4.49 -7.72 -6.35
C GLY A 426 -4.43 -6.68 -5.21
N ALA A 427 -4.42 -7.09 -3.94
CA ALA A 427 -4.26 -6.23 -2.78
C ALA A 427 -2.87 -6.43 -2.14
N GLY A 428 -2.18 -5.35 -1.77
CA GLY A 428 -0.96 -5.42 -0.95
C GLY A 428 0.36 -5.70 -1.69
N GLY A 429 0.36 -5.86 -3.01
CA GLY A 429 1.61 -5.95 -3.80
C GLY A 429 2.43 -7.21 -3.56
N VAL A 430 1.88 -8.26 -2.93
CA VAL A 430 2.60 -9.50 -2.60
C VAL A 430 3.25 -10.14 -3.82
N ALA A 431 2.54 -10.19 -4.95
CA ALA A 431 3.10 -10.69 -6.21
C ALA A 431 4.31 -9.84 -6.68
N ASP A 432 4.21 -8.53 -6.55
CA ASP A 432 5.30 -7.62 -6.94
C ASP A 432 6.51 -7.78 -6.01
N ILE A 433 6.30 -7.98 -4.71
CA ILE A 433 7.35 -8.25 -3.72
C ILE A 433 8.10 -9.54 -4.07
N VAL A 434 7.37 -10.65 -4.27
CA VAL A 434 7.98 -11.95 -4.59
C VAL A 434 8.71 -11.89 -5.94
N PHE A 435 8.13 -11.21 -6.93
CA PHE A 435 8.75 -11.08 -8.25
C PHE A 435 10.01 -10.20 -8.24
N ASN A 436 10.00 -9.11 -7.48
CA ASN A 436 11.17 -8.25 -7.31
C ASN A 436 12.28 -9.00 -6.56
N ALA A 437 11.96 -9.69 -5.46
CA ALA A 437 12.94 -10.54 -4.76
C ALA A 437 13.56 -11.60 -5.69
N MET A 438 12.73 -12.22 -6.54
CA MET A 438 13.18 -13.20 -7.53
C MET A 438 14.13 -12.59 -8.58
N THR A 439 13.79 -11.43 -9.14
CA THR A 439 14.48 -10.88 -10.32
C THR A 439 15.58 -9.88 -9.99
N ALA A 440 15.55 -9.25 -8.81
CA ALA A 440 16.57 -8.31 -8.36
C ALA A 440 17.60 -9.01 -7.46
N ASP A 441 17.15 -9.85 -6.53
CA ASP A 441 18.03 -10.43 -5.50
C ASP A 441 18.52 -11.84 -5.90
N CYS A 442 17.60 -12.72 -6.32
CA CYS A 442 17.94 -14.14 -6.57
C CYS A 442 18.54 -14.38 -7.97
N PHE A 443 17.93 -13.83 -9.02
CA PHE A 443 18.33 -14.05 -10.41
C PHE A 443 18.40 -12.74 -11.22
N PRO A 444 19.36 -11.84 -10.93
CA PRO A 444 19.55 -10.59 -11.67
C PRO A 444 19.83 -10.80 -13.17
N ASP A 445 20.52 -11.89 -13.52
CA ASP A 445 20.81 -12.26 -14.92
C ASP A 445 19.62 -12.88 -15.65
N GLY A 446 18.53 -13.11 -14.91
CA GLY A 446 17.23 -13.50 -15.44
C GLY A 446 16.85 -14.94 -15.15
N VAL A 447 15.55 -15.17 -15.20
CA VAL A 447 14.87 -16.44 -14.91
C VAL A 447 13.83 -16.70 -15.99
N CYS A 448 13.55 -17.97 -16.27
CA CYS A 448 12.50 -18.35 -17.22
C CYS A 448 11.36 -19.11 -16.54
N TRP A 449 10.18 -19.05 -17.13
CA TRP A 449 9.01 -19.80 -16.66
C TRP A 449 8.05 -20.11 -17.78
N ARG A 450 7.05 -20.92 -17.48
CA ARG A 450 5.90 -21.15 -18.37
C ARG A 450 4.59 -20.89 -17.64
N SER A 451 3.58 -20.53 -18.41
CA SER A 451 2.20 -20.36 -17.95
C SER A 451 1.25 -20.97 -18.96
N ARG A 452 0.08 -21.44 -18.51
CA ARG A 452 -0.97 -21.91 -19.44
C ARG A 452 -1.50 -20.73 -20.27
N LYS A 453 -1.89 -20.95 -21.53
CA LYS A 453 -2.35 -19.86 -22.41
C LYS A 453 -3.56 -19.11 -21.88
N ASP A 454 -4.46 -19.82 -21.21
CA ASP A 454 -5.70 -19.35 -20.60
C ASP A 454 -5.53 -18.79 -19.18
N ASN A 455 -4.29 -18.72 -18.66
CA ASN A 455 -4.07 -18.16 -17.33
C ASN A 455 -4.34 -16.64 -17.33
N PRO A 456 -5.29 -16.13 -16.51
CA PRO A 456 -5.60 -14.69 -16.45
C PRO A 456 -4.41 -13.83 -16.01
N VAL A 457 -3.42 -14.42 -15.32
CA VAL A 457 -2.18 -13.73 -14.89
C VAL A 457 -1.24 -13.44 -16.06
N ASN A 458 -1.45 -14.02 -17.25
CA ASN A 458 -0.56 -13.82 -18.39
C ASN A 458 -0.38 -12.34 -18.76
N LYS A 459 -1.42 -11.51 -18.66
CA LYS A 459 -1.30 -10.06 -18.86
C LYS A 459 -0.22 -9.45 -17.96
N TRP A 460 -0.24 -9.81 -16.68
CA TRP A 460 0.75 -9.37 -15.69
C TRP A 460 2.16 -9.90 -16.01
N TYR A 461 2.29 -11.14 -16.50
CA TYR A 461 3.58 -11.69 -16.96
C TYR A 461 4.14 -10.98 -18.20
N PHE A 462 3.30 -10.67 -19.20
CA PHE A 462 3.73 -9.98 -20.42
C PHE A 462 4.33 -8.60 -20.11
N GLU A 463 3.73 -7.87 -19.18
CA GLU A 463 4.22 -6.56 -18.75
C GLU A 463 5.62 -6.62 -18.12
N ARG A 464 5.97 -7.74 -17.48
CA ARG A 464 7.19 -7.92 -16.68
C ARG A 464 8.29 -8.74 -17.35
N SER A 465 7.94 -9.59 -18.32
CA SER A 465 8.93 -10.38 -19.03
C SER A 465 9.68 -9.54 -20.06
N LYS A 466 10.97 -9.84 -20.26
CA LYS A 466 11.75 -9.26 -21.36
C LYS A 466 11.42 -9.92 -22.70
N GLY A 467 11.03 -11.19 -22.66
CA GLY A 467 10.54 -11.90 -23.84
C GLY A 467 9.49 -12.96 -23.51
N THR A 468 8.83 -13.43 -24.55
CA THR A 468 7.77 -14.43 -24.49
C THR A 468 7.77 -15.28 -25.76
N ARG A 469 7.40 -16.55 -25.62
CA ARG A 469 7.23 -17.46 -26.75
C ARG A 469 6.09 -18.43 -26.47
N VAL A 470 5.08 -18.41 -27.34
CA VAL A 470 4.06 -19.47 -27.35
C VAL A 470 4.71 -20.75 -27.89
N LEU A 471 4.64 -21.83 -27.13
CA LEU A 471 5.22 -23.10 -27.54
C LEU A 471 4.28 -23.79 -28.56
N PRO A 472 4.75 -24.07 -29.79
CA PRO A 472 3.95 -24.74 -30.82
C PRO A 472 3.38 -26.06 -30.31
N ASN A 473 2.17 -26.41 -30.74
CA ASN A 473 1.51 -27.68 -30.43
C ASN A 473 1.36 -27.96 -28.91
N SER A 474 1.34 -26.91 -28.08
CA SER A 474 1.17 -27.04 -26.64
C SER A 474 0.21 -25.98 -26.08
N ASN A 475 -0.28 -26.18 -24.85
CA ASN A 475 -1.06 -25.17 -24.11
C ASN A 475 -0.18 -24.24 -23.26
N TRP A 476 1.09 -24.07 -23.62
CA TRP A 476 2.06 -23.33 -22.81
C TRP A 476 2.60 -22.11 -23.52
N THR A 477 2.79 -21.05 -22.76
CA THR A 477 3.56 -19.86 -23.13
C THR A 477 4.76 -19.76 -22.21
N MET A 478 5.94 -19.63 -22.79
CA MET A 478 7.18 -19.34 -22.07
C MET A 478 7.41 -17.85 -21.93
N PHE A 479 8.04 -17.47 -20.83
CA PHE A 479 8.42 -16.11 -20.48
C PHE A 479 9.83 -16.13 -19.88
N TRP A 480 10.57 -15.02 -20.00
CA TRP A 480 11.89 -14.87 -19.38
C TRP A 480 12.23 -13.42 -19.08
N THR A 481 13.13 -13.20 -18.13
CA THR A 481 13.73 -11.89 -17.79
C THR A 481 15.20 -11.78 -18.21
N THR A 482 15.79 -12.84 -18.77
CA THR A 482 17.18 -12.84 -19.28
C THR A 482 17.35 -11.76 -20.35
N PRO A 483 18.30 -10.82 -20.18
CA PRO A 483 18.66 -9.86 -21.23
C PRO A 483 19.10 -10.58 -22.51
N ASP A 484 18.75 -10.03 -23.67
CA ASP A 484 19.29 -10.44 -24.99
C ASP A 484 19.21 -11.93 -25.34
N ALA A 485 18.28 -12.66 -24.71
CA ALA A 485 18.03 -14.06 -25.03
C ALA A 485 17.47 -14.19 -26.46
N HIS A 486 18.38 -14.33 -27.43
CA HIS A 486 18.06 -14.54 -28.83
C HIS A 486 17.59 -15.97 -29.07
N VAL A 487 16.28 -16.16 -29.03
CA VAL A 487 15.68 -17.41 -29.49
C VAL A 487 15.57 -17.34 -31.02
N ARG A 488 16.41 -18.11 -31.72
CA ARG A 488 16.37 -18.23 -33.19
C ARG A 488 15.00 -18.80 -33.60
N GLU A 489 14.33 -18.08 -34.50
CA GLU A 489 12.99 -18.31 -35.09
C GLU A 489 11.74 -18.06 -34.22
N ASN A 490 10.87 -17.18 -34.75
CA ASN A 490 9.52 -16.80 -34.29
C ASN A 490 9.39 -16.38 -32.82
N THR A 491 10.34 -15.58 -32.37
CA THR A 491 10.23 -14.86 -31.10
C THR A 491 9.60 -13.51 -31.38
N VAL A 492 8.50 -13.18 -30.68
CA VAL A 492 8.15 -11.76 -30.49
C VAL A 492 9.17 -11.22 -29.48
N VAL A 493 10.38 -10.96 -29.98
CA VAL A 493 11.29 -10.05 -29.29
C VAL A 493 10.64 -8.70 -29.50
N HIS A 494 10.21 -8.04 -28.43
CA HIS A 494 9.88 -6.62 -28.51
C HIS A 494 11.18 -5.87 -28.80
N ARG A 495 11.58 -5.84 -30.08
CA ARG A 495 12.67 -5.01 -30.58
C ARG A 495 12.23 -3.56 -30.52
N GLU A 496 13.14 -2.72 -30.05
CA GLU A 496 13.11 -1.27 -30.20
C GLU A 496 12.70 -0.89 -31.63
N GLY A 497 11.96 0.22 -31.73
CA GLY A 497 11.25 0.63 -32.93
C GLY A 497 12.07 0.54 -34.23
N GLY A 498 11.52 -0.18 -35.20
CA GLY A 498 11.91 -0.08 -36.59
C GLY A 498 10.67 0.22 -37.41
N ARG A 499 10.56 1.46 -37.92
CA ARG A 499 9.58 1.86 -38.93
C ARG A 499 9.59 0.83 -40.07
N LYS A 500 8.42 0.28 -40.41
CA LYS A 500 8.19 -0.18 -41.77
C LYS A 500 7.88 1.06 -42.60
N VAL A 501 8.71 1.27 -43.62
CA VAL A 501 8.40 2.13 -44.78
C VAL A 501 7.11 1.62 -45.42
#